data_AF-K7EH18-F1
#
_entry.id   AF-K7EH18-F1
#
_cell.length_a   1.000
_cell.length_b   1.000
_cell.length_c   1.000
_cell.angle_alpha   90.00
_cell.angle_beta   90.00
_cell.angle_gamma   90.00
#
_symmetry.space_group_name_H-M   'P 1'
#
loop_
_entity.id
_entity.type
_entity.pdbx_description
1 polymer ?
#
loop_
_entity_poly.entity_id
_entity_poly.type
_entity_poly.pdbx_seq_one_letter_code
_entity_poly.pdbx_strand_id
1 'polypeptide(L)'
;MGCFSFLKMMMFVFNGIIFLGGLALLSLGVWVKVDGGSFVKILGASAPQLIQLINMAHLCIALGSFLLFMGFLGCCGAVRESKSMLLLFFIAVLIIFIAEMTCAVVILAFSSLVSFWVTVRIC
;
A
#
# COMPACT_ATOMS: atom_id res chain seq x y z
N MET A 1 27.60 0.95 25.10
CA MET A 1 26.13 1.10 25.17
C MET A 1 25.53 2.00 24.06
N GLY A 2 26.29 2.44 23.04
CA GLY A 2 25.76 3.34 21.99
C GLY A 2 25.05 2.67 20.80
N CYS A 3 25.40 1.43 20.45
CA CYS A 3 24.88 0.75 19.25
C CYS A 3 23.36 0.50 19.32
N PHE A 4 22.84 0.12 20.50
CA PHE A 4 21.43 -0.21 20.68
C PHE A 4 20.53 1.03 20.55
N SER A 5 20.99 2.20 21.00
CA SER A 5 20.27 3.46 20.83
C SER A 5 20.19 3.91 19.37
N PHE A 6 21.25 3.67 18.59
CA PHE A 6 21.27 4.00 17.17
C PHE A 6 20.25 3.16 16.38
N LEU A 7 20.19 1.85 16.64
CA LEU A 7 19.21 0.96 16.03
C LEU A 7 17.77 1.33 16.40
N LYS A 8 17.52 1.68 17.67
CA LYS A 8 16.19 2.11 18.14
C LYS A 8 15.75 3.42 17.47
N MET A 9 16.68 4.36 17.30
CA MET A 9 16.43 5.64 16.64
C MET A 9 16.15 5.49 15.14
N MET A 10 16.95 4.68 14.42
CA MET A 10 16.70 4.40 12.99
C MET A 10 15.34 3.73 12.77
N MET A 11 14.96 2.77 13.62
CA MET A 11 13.66 2.09 13.51
C MET A 11 12.48 3.07 13.70
N PHE A 12 12.58 4.00 14.65
CA PHE A 12 11.55 5.02 14.87
C PHE A 12 11.43 5.96 13.67
N VAL A 13 12.56 6.43 13.13
CA VAL A 13 12.58 7.32 11.96
C VAL A 13 11.97 6.63 10.74
N PHE A 14 12.35 5.38 10.47
CA PHE A 14 11.86 4.66 9.30
C PHE A 14 10.35 4.38 9.38
N ASN A 15 9.85 3.93 10.54
CA ASN A 15 8.41 3.75 10.76
C ASN A 15 7.64 5.08 10.69
N GLY A 16 8.23 6.18 11.18
CA GLY A 16 7.65 7.52 11.05
C GLY A 16 7.50 7.97 9.60
N ILE A 17 8.50 7.70 8.75
CA ILE A 17 8.42 8.01 7.31
C ILE A 17 7.33 7.17 6.63
N ILE A 18 7.23 5.87 6.95
CA ILE A 18 6.16 5.00 6.41
C ILE A 18 4.78 5.53 6.82
N PHE A 19 4.62 5.94 8.07
CA PHE A 19 3.37 6.50 8.58
C PHE A 19 2.97 7.79 7.83
N LEU A 20 3.92 8.72 7.66
CA LEU A 20 3.70 9.96 6.91
C LEU A 20 3.40 9.70 5.43
N GLY A 21 4.11 8.74 4.82
CA GLY A 21 3.85 8.30 3.45
C GLY A 21 2.47 7.67 3.28
N GLY A 22 2.04 6.85 4.25
CA GLY A 22 0.69 6.28 4.30
C GLY A 22 -0.38 7.37 4.38
N LEU A 23 -0.21 8.36 5.26
CA LEU A 23 -1.08 9.55 5.37
C LEU A 23 -1.18 10.32 4.05
N ALA A 24 -0.05 10.56 3.38
CA ALA A 24 -0.02 11.24 2.10
C ALA A 24 -0.76 10.45 1.02
N LEU A 25 -0.53 9.15 0.91
CA LEU A 25 -1.21 8.26 -0.04
C LEU A 25 -2.72 8.18 0.22
N LEU A 26 -3.13 8.07 1.48
CA LEU A 26 -4.55 8.04 1.88
C LEU A 26 -5.23 9.37 1.53
N SER A 27 -4.55 10.49 1.81
CA SER A 27 -5.05 11.82 1.48
C SER A 27 -5.19 12.02 -0.03
N LEU A 28 -4.20 11.59 -0.82
CA LEU A 28 -4.25 11.62 -2.29
C LEU A 28 -5.35 10.71 -2.84
N GLY A 29 -5.51 9.51 -2.30
CA GLY A 29 -6.56 8.58 -2.70
C GLY A 29 -7.96 9.14 -2.43
N VAL A 30 -8.17 9.75 -1.26
CA VAL A 30 -9.43 10.43 -0.92
C VAL A 30 -9.64 11.66 -1.80
N TRP A 31 -8.60 12.47 -2.04
CA TRP A 31 -8.66 13.64 -2.92
C TRP A 31 -9.13 13.26 -4.32
N VAL A 32 -8.53 12.22 -4.91
CA VAL A 32 -8.93 11.69 -6.23
C VAL A 32 -10.35 11.11 -6.21
N LYS A 33 -10.79 10.51 -5.10
CA LYS A 33 -12.17 10.01 -4.97
C LYS A 33 -13.20 11.13 -4.92
N VAL A 34 -12.90 12.21 -4.19
CA VAL A 34 -13.82 13.34 -3.95
C VAL A 34 -13.88 14.29 -5.14
N ASP A 35 -12.74 14.64 -5.73
CA ASP A 35 -12.62 15.55 -6.89
C ASP A 35 -12.58 14.83 -8.25
N GLY A 36 -12.67 13.50 -8.24
CA GLY A 36 -12.51 12.65 -9.41
C GLY A 36 -13.49 12.93 -10.54
N GLY A 37 -14.69 13.44 -10.25
CA GLY A 37 -15.70 13.72 -11.28
C GLY A 37 -15.26 14.74 -12.35
N SER A 38 -14.42 15.71 -11.98
CA SER A 38 -13.91 16.74 -12.87
C SER A 38 -12.55 16.36 -13.47
N PHE A 39 -11.67 15.73 -12.67
CA PHE A 39 -10.36 15.27 -13.14
C PHE A 39 -10.46 14.08 -14.11
N VAL A 40 -11.39 13.15 -13.89
CA VAL A 40 -11.61 11.98 -14.77
C VAL A 40 -12.19 12.39 -16.13
N LYS A 41 -12.95 13.49 -16.20
CA LYS A 41 -13.45 14.03 -17.48
C LYS A 41 -12.35 14.68 -18.31
N ILE A 42 -11.40 15.37 -17.67
CA ILE A 42 -10.28 16.04 -18.34
C ILE A 42 -9.22 15.00 -18.77
N LEU A 43 -8.96 14.00 -17.92
CA LEU A 43 -8.01 12.91 -18.22
C LEU A 43 -8.61 11.83 -19.15
N GLY A 44 -9.93 11.65 -19.11
CA GLY A 44 -10.70 10.69 -19.92
C GLY A 44 -10.91 11.09 -21.38
N ALA A 45 -10.64 12.35 -21.75
CA ALA A 45 -10.64 12.78 -23.15
C ALA A 45 -9.48 12.17 -23.96
N SER A 46 -8.48 11.56 -23.31
CA SER A 46 -7.27 11.03 -23.94
C SER A 46 -7.03 9.52 -23.80
N ALA A 47 -7.88 8.74 -23.12
CA ALA A 47 -7.67 7.28 -23.06
C ALA A 47 -8.93 6.45 -22.67
N PRO A 48 -9.17 5.29 -23.31
CA PRO A 48 -10.23 4.34 -22.96
C PRO A 48 -9.89 3.46 -21.73
N GLN A 49 -9.31 4.05 -20.67
CA GLN A 49 -8.89 3.35 -19.44
C GLN A 49 -9.65 3.80 -18.18
N LEU A 50 -10.93 4.11 -18.31
CA LEU A 50 -11.79 4.56 -17.21
C LEU A 50 -11.89 3.51 -16.07
N ILE A 51 -11.78 2.22 -16.41
CA ILE A 51 -11.82 1.10 -15.45
C ILE A 51 -10.51 0.97 -14.64
N GLN A 52 -9.36 1.40 -15.20
CA GLN A 52 -8.08 1.31 -14.51
C GLN A 52 -7.95 2.37 -13.41
N LEU A 53 -8.40 3.60 -13.65
CA LEU A 53 -8.18 4.71 -12.71
C LEU A 53 -9.03 4.65 -11.44
N ILE A 54 -10.30 4.23 -11.54
CA ILE A 54 -11.19 4.05 -10.38
C ILE A 54 -10.68 2.92 -9.48
N ASN A 55 -10.08 1.90 -10.09
CA ASN A 55 -9.38 0.82 -9.41
C ASN A 55 -8.09 1.32 -8.73
N MET A 56 -7.33 2.22 -9.37
CA MET A 56 -6.12 2.80 -8.77
C MET A 56 -6.42 3.66 -7.53
N ALA A 57 -7.51 4.44 -7.52
CA ALA A 57 -7.87 5.24 -6.35
C ALA A 57 -8.25 4.36 -5.14
N HIS A 58 -9.03 3.29 -5.36
CA HIS A 58 -9.37 2.33 -4.30
C HIS A 58 -8.13 1.57 -3.80
N LEU A 59 -7.24 1.14 -4.70
CA LEU A 59 -5.97 0.53 -4.34
C LEU A 59 -5.07 1.49 -3.54
N CYS A 60 -4.99 2.76 -3.94
CA CYS A 60 -4.19 3.78 -3.24
C CYS A 60 -4.73 4.03 -1.82
N ILE A 61 -6.06 4.08 -1.63
CA ILE A 61 -6.69 4.18 -0.31
C ILE A 61 -6.43 2.91 0.52
N ALA A 62 -6.56 1.72 -0.07
CA ALA A 62 -6.33 0.45 0.62
C ALA A 62 -4.87 0.32 1.06
N LEU A 63 -3.92 0.55 0.16
CA LEU A 63 -2.47 0.53 0.46
C LEU A 63 -2.09 1.63 1.45
N GLY A 64 -2.62 2.86 1.27
CA GLY A 64 -2.36 3.98 2.18
C GLY A 64 -2.85 3.72 3.60
N SER A 65 -4.05 3.16 3.76
CA SER A 65 -4.57 2.78 5.08
C SER A 65 -3.78 1.65 5.73
N PHE A 66 -3.35 0.66 4.94
CA PHE A 66 -2.50 -0.42 5.40
C PHE A 66 -1.12 0.07 5.88
N LEU A 67 -0.47 0.95 5.10
CA LEU A 67 0.82 1.57 5.45
C LEU A 67 0.70 2.45 6.69
N LEU A 68 -0.40 3.18 6.85
CA LEU A 68 -0.68 4.00 8.02
C LEU A 68 -0.85 3.14 9.27
N PHE A 69 -1.58 2.02 9.17
CA PHE A 69 -1.77 1.07 10.28
C PHE A 69 -0.44 0.41 10.69
N MET A 70 0.35 -0.04 9.70
CA MET A 70 1.70 -0.58 9.89
C MET A 70 2.64 0.43 10.56
N GLY A 71 2.66 1.68 10.09
CA GLY A 71 3.48 2.75 10.66
C GLY A 71 3.09 3.10 12.09
N PHE A 72 1.78 3.11 12.39
CA PHE A 72 1.27 3.36 13.74
C PHE A 72 1.68 2.25 14.73
N LEU A 73 1.54 0.98 14.33
CA LEU A 73 2.01 -0.17 15.11
C LEU A 73 3.54 -0.11 15.33
N GLY A 74 4.29 0.33 14.33
CA GLY A 74 5.74 0.54 14.42
C GLY A 74 6.13 1.63 15.43
N CYS A 75 5.41 2.76 15.46
CA CYS A 75 5.61 3.83 16.42
C CYS A 75 5.20 3.41 17.85
N CYS A 76 4.05 2.75 18.02
CA CYS A 76 3.63 2.21 19.31
C CYS A 76 4.60 1.15 19.86
N GLY A 77 5.16 0.31 18.99
CA GLY A 77 6.17 -0.69 19.35
C GLY A 77 7.49 -0.07 19.82
N ALA A 78 7.90 1.05 19.22
CA ALA A 78 9.09 1.79 19.66
C ALA A 78 8.90 2.46 21.02
N VAL A 79 7.71 3.01 21.30
CA VAL A 79 7.37 3.71 22.55
C VAL A 79 7.19 2.74 23.72
N ARG A 80 6.61 1.55 23.51
CA ARG A 80 6.32 0.61 24.61
C ARG A 80 7.50 -0.25 25.09
N GLU A 81 8.68 -0.14 24.46
CA GLU A 81 9.87 -0.95 24.77
C GLU A 81 9.59 -2.46 24.87
N SER A 82 8.48 -2.92 24.28
CA SER A 82 7.99 -4.28 24.41
C SER A 82 8.34 -5.06 23.15
N LYS A 83 9.22 -6.06 23.32
CA LYS A 83 9.66 -6.95 22.23
C LYS A 83 8.51 -7.62 21.47
N SER A 84 7.35 -7.75 22.13
CA SER A 84 6.15 -8.35 21.56
C SER A 84 5.51 -7.52 20.43
N MET A 85 5.54 -6.18 20.46
CA MET A 85 4.96 -5.38 19.37
C MET A 85 5.85 -5.33 18.12
N LEU A 86 7.18 -5.37 18.29
CA LEU A 86 8.11 -5.50 17.16
C LEU A 86 7.95 -6.85 16.45
N LEU A 87 7.71 -7.90 17.24
CA LEU A 87 7.49 -9.25 16.74
C LEU A 87 6.20 -9.32 15.93
N LEU A 88 5.14 -8.63 16.36
CA LEU A 88 3.88 -8.55 15.63
C LEU A 88 4.01 -7.80 14.30
N PHE A 89 4.82 -6.73 14.25
CA PHE A 89 5.17 -6.06 12.99
C PHE A 89 5.91 -7.00 12.04
N PHE A 90 6.88 -7.76 12.54
CA PHE A 90 7.63 -8.73 11.74
C PHE A 90 6.72 -9.85 11.20
N ILE A 91 5.82 -10.38 12.02
CA ILE A 91 4.82 -11.39 11.59
C ILE A 91 3.88 -10.80 10.54
N ALA A 92 3.39 -9.58 10.73
CA ALA A 92 2.50 -8.93 9.77
C ALA A 92 3.18 -8.75 8.40
N VAL A 93 4.44 -8.32 8.38
CA VAL A 93 5.24 -8.21 7.15
C VAL A 93 5.45 -9.57 6.49
N LEU A 94 5.74 -10.61 7.28
CA LEU A 94 5.86 -11.98 6.75
C LEU A 94 4.57 -12.47 6.09
N ILE A 95 3.41 -12.23 6.71
CA ILE A 95 2.12 -12.64 6.15
C ILE A 95 1.87 -11.94 4.80
N ILE A 96 2.18 -10.64 4.69
CA ILE A 96 2.06 -9.91 3.41
C ILE A 96 2.97 -10.53 2.36
N PHE A 97 4.21 -10.83 2.72
CA PHE A 97 5.16 -11.41 1.76
C PHE A 97 4.64 -12.73 1.21
N ILE A 98 4.10 -13.61 2.07
CA ILE A 98 3.46 -14.86 1.62
C ILE A 98 2.25 -14.58 0.73
N ALA A 99 1.41 -13.60 1.09
CA ALA A 99 0.26 -13.21 0.29
C ALA A 99 0.66 -12.64 -1.08
N GLU A 100 1.70 -11.81 -1.15
CA GLU A 100 2.24 -11.24 -2.39
C GLU A 100 2.79 -12.34 -3.29
N MET A 101 3.58 -13.27 -2.74
CA MET A 101 4.10 -14.41 -3.48
C MET A 101 2.97 -15.32 -4.00
N THR A 102 1.94 -15.55 -3.20
CA THR A 102 0.75 -16.32 -3.62
C THR A 102 0.03 -15.63 -4.77
N CYS A 103 -0.18 -14.32 -4.65
CA CYS A 103 -0.83 -13.52 -5.68
C CYS A 103 -0.01 -13.52 -6.98
N ALA A 104 1.30 -13.32 -6.90
CA ALA A 104 2.21 -13.36 -8.04
C ALA A 104 2.18 -14.70 -8.76
N VAL A 105 2.25 -15.82 -8.03
CA VAL A 105 2.18 -17.17 -8.60
C VAL A 105 0.85 -17.41 -9.30
N VAL A 106 -0.27 -17.00 -8.68
CA VAL A 106 -1.61 -17.14 -9.29
C VAL A 106 -1.71 -16.31 -10.57
N ILE A 107 -1.25 -15.06 -10.56
CA ILE A 107 -1.28 -14.18 -11.74
C ILE A 107 -0.43 -14.78 -12.87
N LEU A 108 0.75 -15.33 -12.56
CA LEU A 108 1.62 -15.96 -13.55
C LEU A 108 1.01 -17.26 -14.10
N ALA A 109 0.44 -18.10 -13.24
CA ALA A 109 -0.20 -19.36 -13.65
C ALA A 109 -1.42 -19.14 -14.56
N PHE A 110 -2.21 -18.10 -14.29
CA PHE A 110 -3.38 -17.72 -15.09
C PHE A 110 -3.11 -16.56 -16.05
N SER A 111 -1.84 -16.26 -16.34
CA SER A 111 -1.44 -15.12 -17.19
C SER A 111 -2.05 -15.21 -18.60
N SER A 112 -2.26 -16.42 -19.13
CA SER A 112 -2.95 -16.68 -20.39
C SER A 112 -4.43 -16.28 -20.36
N LEU A 113 -5.11 -16.53 -19.23
CA LEU A 113 -6.52 -16.15 -19.03
C LEU A 113 -6.65 -14.63 -18.80
N VAL A 114 -5.74 -14.04 -18.01
CA VAL A 114 -5.72 -12.59 -17.75
C VAL A 114 -5.49 -11.81 -19.04
N SER A 115 -4.55 -12.25 -19.89
CA SER A 115 -4.27 -11.60 -21.18
C SER A 115 -5.47 -11.66 -22.13
N PHE A 116 -6.19 -12.79 -22.13
CA PHE A 116 -7.41 -12.95 -22.91
C PHE A 116 -8.55 -12.05 -22.41
N TRP A 117 -8.81 -12.00 -21.10
CA TRP A 117 -9.82 -11.13 -20.50
C TRP A 117 -9.52 -9.63 -20.67
N VAL A 118 -8.24 -9.23 -20.62
CA VAL A 118 -7.82 -7.86 -20.89
C VAL A 118 -8.03 -7.50 -22.36
N THR A 119 -7.70 -8.42 -23.29
CA THR A 119 -7.86 -8.19 -24.74
C THR A 119 -9.34 -8.16 -25.16
N VAL A 120 -10.17 -9.07 -24.65
CA VAL A 120 -11.62 -9.14 -24.95
C VAL A 120 -12.41 -8.00 -24.32
N ARG A 121 -11.92 -7.38 -23.24
CA ARG A 121 -12.56 -6.18 -22.65
C ARG A 121 -12.13 -4.87 -23.34
N ILE A 122 -11.12 -4.94 -24.23
CA ILE A 122 -10.57 -3.79 -24.96
C ILE A 122 -11.03 -3.75 -26.44
N CYS A 123 -11.51 -4.88 -26.98
CA CYS A 123 -12.14 -4.99 -28.30
C CYS A 123 -13.66 -4.92 -28.16
#